data_AF-A0A661TP77-F1
#
_entry.id   AF-A0A661TP77-F1
#
_cell.length_a   1.000
_cell.length_b   1.000
_cell.length_c   1.000
_cell.angle_alpha   90.00
_cell.angle_beta   90.00
_cell.angle_gamma   90.00
#
_symmetry.space_group_name_H-M   'P 1'
#
loop_
_entity.id
_entity.type
_entity.pdbx_description
1 polymer ?
#
loop_
_entity_poly.entity_id
_entity_poly.type
_entity_poly.pdbx_seq_one_letter_code
_entity_poly.pdbx_strand_id
1 'polypeptide(L)'
;MKKRLFFLLIPLIAIMAAGVVTADNGQGESNRVYVKSNSKTLKTLLGKKHDFGSFFSAEKGIKVKALEALGLVETYPVKNFEILGKFKSEAADKFDSQSDVVIPWGVGMVGGGSGGNGITVAVLDTGVDINHPDLVNNIDFEHCVAFGYRSC
;
A
#
# COMPACT_ATOMS: atom_id res chain seq x y z
N MET A 1 -43.95 42.37 -1.38
CA MET A 1 -42.49 42.50 -1.18
C MET A 1 -41.86 41.11 -1.00
N LYS A 2 -41.51 40.40 -2.09
CA LYS A 2 -40.91 39.03 -2.03
C LYS A 2 -39.86 38.75 -3.13
N LYS A 3 -39.42 39.77 -3.87
CA LYS A 3 -38.54 39.61 -5.05
C LYS A 3 -37.05 39.94 -4.80
N ARG A 4 -36.69 40.36 -3.58
CA ARG A 4 -35.29 40.71 -3.23
C ARG A 4 -34.49 39.56 -2.61
N LEU A 5 -35.14 38.47 -2.21
CA LEU A 5 -34.46 37.32 -1.59
C LEU A 5 -33.83 36.37 -2.63
N PHE A 6 -34.36 36.32 -3.85
CA PHE A 6 -33.82 35.47 -4.93
C PHE A 6 -32.51 36.01 -5.52
N PHE A 7 -32.25 37.31 -5.44
CA PHE A 7 -31.02 37.90 -5.98
C PHE A 7 -29.76 37.65 -5.13
N LEU A 8 -29.91 37.16 -3.89
CA LEU A 8 -28.76 36.81 -3.03
C LEU A 8 -28.39 35.32 -3.09
N LEU A 9 -29.29 34.43 -3.53
CA LEU A 9 -29.03 32.99 -3.62
C LEU A 9 -28.34 32.58 -4.93
N ILE A 10 -28.53 33.35 -6.01
CA ILE A 10 -27.97 33.06 -7.33
C ILE A 10 -26.42 33.24 -7.39
N PRO A 11 -25.79 34.26 -6.76
CA PRO A 11 -24.32 34.34 -6.79
C PRO A 11 -23.63 33.27 -5.91
N LEU A 12 -24.31 32.72 -4.90
CA LEU A 12 -23.73 31.68 -4.03
C LEU A 12 -23.64 30.31 -4.73
N ILE A 13 -24.59 30.02 -5.63
CA ILE A 13 -24.60 28.79 -6.44
C ILE A 13 -23.61 28.90 -7.62
N ALA A 14 -23.34 30.11 -8.13
CA ALA A 14 -22.38 30.33 -9.22
C ALA A 14 -20.91 30.11 -8.81
N ILE A 15 -20.56 30.29 -7.53
CA ILE A 15 -19.20 30.05 -7.02
C ILE A 15 -18.87 28.55 -6.93
N MET A 16 -19.88 27.68 -6.80
CA MET A 16 -19.69 26.22 -6.77
C MET A 16 -19.40 25.59 -8.16
N ALA A 17 -19.56 26.34 -9.25
CA ALA A 17 -19.34 25.85 -10.61
C ALA A 17 -17.95 26.19 -11.18
N ALA A 18 -17.16 27.04 -10.50
CA ALA A 18 -15.78 27.28 -10.86
C ALA A 18 -14.92 26.10 -10.35
N GLY A 19 -14.73 25.10 -11.21
CA GLY A 19 -13.74 24.05 -10.97
C GLY A 19 -12.35 24.67 -10.79
N VAL A 20 -11.91 24.79 -9.54
CA VAL A 20 -10.54 25.18 -9.23
C VAL A 20 -9.65 23.98 -9.56
N VAL A 21 -8.94 24.08 -10.69
CA VAL A 21 -7.86 23.17 -11.02
C VAL A 21 -6.64 23.60 -10.21
N THR A 22 -6.33 22.85 -9.15
CA THR A 22 -5.05 23.02 -8.44
C THR A 22 -3.99 22.18 -9.15
N ALA A 23 -2.99 22.83 -9.73
CA ALA A 23 -1.75 22.17 -10.15
C ALA A 23 -0.97 21.73 -8.90
N ASP A 24 -0.71 20.42 -8.78
CA ASP A 24 0.10 19.84 -7.72
C ASP A 24 1.57 19.90 -8.14
N ASN A 25 2.36 20.73 -7.45
CA ASN A 25 3.81 20.81 -7.66
C ASN A 25 4.47 19.63 -6.95
N GLY A 26 4.70 18.56 -7.72
CA GLY A 26 5.38 17.36 -7.27
C GLY A 26 6.81 17.61 -6.79
N GLN A 27 6.99 17.69 -5.47
CA GLN A 27 8.25 17.40 -4.80
C GLN A 27 7.95 16.55 -3.55
N GLY A 28 8.07 15.22 -3.70
CA GLY A 28 8.23 14.25 -2.60
C GLY A 28 7.06 14.03 -1.62
N GLU A 29 6.09 14.94 -1.51
CA GLU A 29 4.92 14.75 -0.65
C GLU A 29 3.94 13.74 -1.26
N SER A 30 3.46 12.79 -0.46
CA SER A 30 2.40 11.90 -0.91
C SER A 30 1.11 12.71 -1.06
N ASN A 31 0.36 12.49 -2.14
CA ASN A 31 -1.00 13.01 -2.31
C ASN A 31 -2.00 12.40 -1.28
N ARG A 32 -1.52 11.70 -0.25
CA ARG A 32 -2.32 11.17 0.86
C ARG A 32 -2.01 11.90 2.16
N VAL A 33 -3.06 12.10 2.93
CA VAL A 33 -3.03 12.67 4.29
C VAL A 33 -3.75 11.73 5.25
N TYR A 34 -3.28 11.68 6.49
CA TYR A 34 -4.01 11.06 7.58
C TYR A 34 -5.01 12.07 8.14
N VAL A 35 -6.26 11.66 8.26
CA VAL A 35 -7.35 12.46 8.83
C VAL A 35 -7.77 11.78 10.11
N LYS A 36 -7.70 12.50 11.23
CA LYS A 36 -8.18 12.03 12.52
C LYS A 36 -9.68 12.29 12.63
N SER A 37 -10.49 11.26 12.43
CA SER A 37 -11.92 11.33 12.69
C SER A 37 -12.54 9.93 12.75
N ASN A 38 -13.39 9.72 13.76
CA ASN A 38 -14.14 8.49 13.99
C ASN A 38 -15.49 8.46 13.24
N SER A 39 -15.88 9.56 12.61
CA SER A 39 -17.22 9.63 12.00
C SER A 39 -17.30 8.84 10.68
N LYS A 40 -18.31 7.99 10.57
CA LYS A 40 -18.56 7.17 9.37
C LYS A 40 -18.89 8.03 8.14
N THR A 41 -19.52 9.18 8.37
CA THR A 41 -19.90 10.15 7.33
C THR A 41 -18.68 10.84 6.72
N LEU A 42 -17.73 11.35 7.53
CA LEU A 42 -16.51 11.97 7.01
C LEU A 42 -15.61 10.96 6.29
N LYS A 43 -15.52 9.72 6.79
CA LYS A 43 -14.81 8.63 6.13
C LYS A 43 -15.35 8.37 4.71
N THR A 44 -16.66 8.44 4.53
CA THR A 44 -17.30 8.23 3.23
C THR A 44 -17.15 9.45 2.33
N LEU A 45 -17.40 10.65 2.85
CA LEU A 45 -17.33 11.91 2.10
C LEU A 45 -15.93 12.21 1.54
N LEU A 46 -14.90 11.90 2.32
CA LEU A 46 -13.50 12.11 1.95
C LEU A 46 -12.89 10.95 1.16
N GLY A 47 -13.65 9.88 0.90
CA GLY A 47 -13.17 8.75 0.10
C GLY A 47 -12.04 7.97 0.78
N LYS A 48 -12.31 7.45 1.99
CA LYS A 48 -11.37 6.62 2.77
C LYS A 48 -10.65 5.59 1.90
N LYS A 49 -9.31 5.63 1.91
CA LYS A 49 -8.45 4.61 1.29
C LYS A 49 -8.03 3.52 2.27
N HIS A 50 -7.82 3.88 3.54
CA HIS A 50 -7.43 2.96 4.60
C HIS A 50 -7.98 3.42 5.95
N ASP A 51 -8.39 2.49 6.81
CA ASP A 51 -8.97 2.76 8.12
C ASP A 51 -8.06 2.24 9.23
N PHE A 52 -7.69 3.11 10.19
CA PHE A 52 -6.89 2.79 11.36
C PHE A 52 -7.70 2.96 12.65
N GLY A 53 -9.03 2.93 12.56
CA GLY A 53 -9.93 3.24 13.67
C GLY A 53 -10.06 4.75 13.87
N SER A 54 -9.18 5.32 14.72
CA SER A 54 -9.15 6.75 15.09
C SER A 54 -8.63 7.66 13.98
N PHE A 55 -7.89 7.09 13.03
CA PHE A 55 -7.36 7.78 11.87
C PHE A 55 -7.80 7.06 10.60
N PHE A 56 -7.87 7.78 9.49
CA PHE A 56 -8.01 7.17 8.18
C PHE A 56 -7.17 7.92 7.15
N SER A 57 -6.76 7.23 6.09
CA SER A 57 -6.06 7.86 4.98
C SER A 57 -7.07 8.34 3.92
N ALA A 58 -6.90 9.59 3.49
CA ALA A 58 -7.64 10.20 2.41
C ALA A 58 -6.69 10.94 1.45
N GLU A 59 -7.19 11.26 0.27
CA GLU A 59 -6.44 12.04 -0.72
C GLU A 59 -6.44 13.53 -0.35
N LYS A 60 -5.32 14.23 -0.57
CA LYS A 60 -5.11 15.64 -0.24
C LYS A 60 -5.85 16.53 -1.25
N GLY A 61 -7.18 16.50 -1.20
CA GLY A 61 -8.05 17.30 -2.07
C GLY A 61 -8.58 18.59 -1.42
N ILE A 62 -9.26 19.40 -2.24
CA ILE A 62 -9.95 20.63 -1.80
C ILE A 62 -10.89 20.37 -0.61
N LYS A 63 -11.57 19.22 -0.61
CA LYS A 63 -12.50 18.81 0.47
C LYS A 63 -11.80 18.68 1.83
N VAL A 64 -10.61 18.10 1.85
CA VAL A 64 -9.86 17.90 3.10
C VAL A 64 -9.36 19.25 3.62
N LYS A 65 -8.80 20.08 2.74
CA LYS A 65 -8.34 21.45 3.09
C LYS A 65 -9.48 22.33 3.61
N ALA A 66 -10.67 22.24 3.01
CA ALA A 66 -11.84 23.00 3.46
C ALA A 66 -12.29 22.57 4.86
N LEU A 67 -12.33 21.26 5.14
CA LEU A 67 -12.72 20.75 6.45
C LEU A 67 -11.67 21.05 7.53
N GLU A 68 -10.40 21.05 7.17
CA GLU A 68 -9.30 21.45 8.04
C GLU A 68 -9.37 22.95 8.38
N ALA A 69 -9.60 23.82 7.39
CA ALA A 69 -9.78 25.25 7.60
C ALA A 69 -10.99 25.60 8.47
N LEU A 70 -12.03 24.74 8.46
CA LEU A 70 -13.20 24.85 9.33
C LEU A 70 -13.00 24.25 10.73
N GLY A 71 -11.83 23.66 11.00
CA GLY A 71 -11.51 23.02 12.29
C GLY A 71 -12.31 21.74 12.56
N LEU A 72 -12.89 21.12 11.52
CA LEU A 72 -13.71 19.91 11.65
C LEU A 72 -12.89 18.63 11.61
N VAL A 73 -11.65 18.69 11.11
CA VAL A 73 -10.73 17.56 11.02
C VAL A 73 -9.29 18.01 11.27
N GLU A 74 -8.53 17.18 11.97
CA GLU A 74 -7.08 17.32 12.09
C GLU A 74 -6.39 16.45 11.03
N THR A 75 -5.46 17.04 10.27
CA THR A 75 -4.73 16.33 9.22
C THR A 75 -3.24 16.19 9.54
N TYR A 76 -2.65 15.06 9.13
CA TYR A 76 -1.22 14.79 9.28
C TYR A 76 -0.63 14.35 7.94
N PRO A 77 0.55 14.84 7.55
CA PRO A 77 1.18 14.47 6.29
C PRO A 77 1.65 13.00 6.33
N VAL A 78 1.41 12.29 5.22
CA VAL A 78 1.97 10.94 5.02
C VAL A 78 3.35 11.10 4.39
N LYS A 79 4.38 10.63 5.09
CA LYS A 79 5.75 10.59 4.54
C LYS A 79 5.85 9.47 3.53
N ASN A 80 6.31 9.79 2.32
CA ASN A 80 6.79 8.78 1.39
C ASN A 80 8.21 8.40 1.80
N PHE A 81 8.43 7.11 1.98
CA PHE A 81 9.77 6.57 2.12
C PHE A 81 10.10 5.83 0.84
N GLU A 82 11.09 6.33 0.11
CA GLU A 82 11.70 5.58 -0.97
C GLU A 82 12.77 4.67 -0.35
N ILE A 83 12.61 3.37 -0.51
CA ILE A 83 13.62 2.41 -0.09
C ILE A 83 14.71 2.45 -1.16
N LEU A 84 15.69 3.32 -0.97
CA LEU A 84 16.92 3.31 -1.76
C LEU A 84 17.69 2.05 -1.40
N GLY A 85 17.50 0.99 -2.18
CA GLY A 85 18.38 -0.16 -2.15
C GLY A 85 19.80 0.33 -2.37
N LYS A 86 20.72 0.04 -1.43
CA LYS A 86 22.14 0.21 -1.68
C LYS A 86 22.58 -0.86 -2.68
N PHE A 87 22.28 -0.64 -3.96
CA PHE A 87 22.97 -1.35 -5.01
C PHE A 87 24.36 -0.73 -5.08
N LYS A 88 25.37 -1.47 -4.60
CA LYS A 88 26.76 -1.15 -4.87
C LYS A 88 26.95 -1.33 -6.39
N SER A 89 26.76 -0.26 -7.16
CA SER A 89 27.04 -0.29 -8.59
C SER A 89 28.54 -0.15 -8.80
N GLU A 90 29.25 -1.27 -8.73
CA GLU A 90 30.51 -1.43 -9.43
C GLU A 90 30.29 -2.52 -10.49
N ALA A 91 30.50 -2.12 -11.74
CA ALA A 91 30.45 -2.92 -12.96
C ALA A 91 29.06 -3.37 -13.46
N ALA A 92 28.54 -2.57 -14.39
CA ALA A 92 27.89 -3.13 -15.56
C ALA A 92 28.92 -3.96 -16.35
N ASP A 93 29.13 -5.21 -15.94
CA ASP A 93 29.62 -6.27 -16.81
C ASP A 93 29.32 -7.64 -16.19
N LYS A 94 28.85 -8.57 -17.01
CA LYS A 94 28.37 -9.93 -16.70
C LYS A 94 27.03 -10.06 -15.97
N PHE A 95 25.97 -10.15 -16.77
CA PHE A 95 24.81 -10.98 -16.45
C PHE A 95 25.26 -12.46 -16.61
N ASP A 96 26.07 -12.94 -15.68
CA ASP A 96 26.40 -14.37 -15.57
C ASP A 96 25.25 -15.06 -14.83
N SER A 97 24.63 -16.01 -15.52
CA SER A 97 24.00 -17.24 -15.02
C SER A 97 23.89 -17.36 -13.48
N GLN A 98 22.66 -17.26 -12.95
CA GLN A 98 22.24 -17.65 -11.60
C GLN A 98 23.16 -17.10 -10.49
N SER A 99 22.91 -15.80 -10.18
CA SER A 99 23.60 -15.02 -9.16
C SER A 99 23.69 -15.75 -7.82
N ASP A 100 24.91 -15.75 -7.26
CA ASP A 100 25.32 -16.09 -5.89
C ASP A 100 24.17 -16.37 -4.91
N VAL A 101 24.20 -17.55 -4.27
CA VAL A 101 23.24 -17.93 -3.21
C VAL A 101 23.18 -16.85 -2.13
N VAL A 102 22.15 -16.00 -2.18
CA VAL A 102 21.90 -14.95 -1.20
C VAL A 102 21.11 -15.54 -0.04
N ILE A 103 21.72 -15.65 1.14
CA ILE A 103 20.98 -15.96 2.37
C ILE A 103 20.19 -14.71 2.77
N PRO A 104 18.83 -14.75 2.79
CA PRO A 104 18.04 -13.60 3.18
C PRO A 104 18.31 -13.21 4.64
N TRP A 105 18.26 -11.91 4.94
CA TRP A 105 18.58 -11.38 6.28
C TRP A 105 17.77 -12.03 7.41
N GLY A 106 16.51 -12.42 7.15
CA GLY A 106 15.65 -13.08 8.13
C GLY A 106 16.14 -14.48 8.50
N VAL A 107 16.67 -15.23 7.53
CA VAL A 107 17.32 -16.54 7.77
C VAL A 107 18.60 -16.34 8.58
N GLY A 108 19.40 -15.32 8.24
CA GLY A 108 20.61 -14.97 8.99
C GLY A 108 20.33 -14.55 10.44
N MET A 109 19.23 -13.81 10.68
CA MET A 109 18.85 -13.34 12.02
C MET A 109 18.54 -14.49 12.98
N VAL A 110 17.97 -15.60 12.50
CA VAL A 110 17.68 -16.78 13.32
C VAL A 110 18.83 -17.80 13.34
N GLY A 111 19.98 -17.47 12.74
CA GLY A 111 21.11 -18.40 12.60
C GLY A 111 20.80 -19.60 11.69
N GLY A 112 19.87 -19.46 10.75
CA GLY A 112 19.48 -20.51 9.82
C GLY A 112 20.41 -20.62 8.61
N GLY A 113 20.13 -21.59 7.74
CA GLY A 113 20.85 -21.80 6.47
C GLY A 113 21.36 -23.22 6.24
N SER A 114 21.25 -24.11 7.23
CA SER A 114 21.56 -25.54 7.09
C SER A 114 20.78 -26.38 8.11
N GLY A 115 20.57 -27.67 7.82
CA GLY A 115 19.85 -28.62 8.68
C GLY A 115 18.57 -29.17 8.06
N GLY A 116 17.70 -29.78 8.87
CA GLY A 116 16.38 -30.27 8.44
C GLY A 116 16.38 -31.59 7.64
N ASN A 117 17.53 -32.23 7.44
CA ASN A 117 17.61 -33.48 6.70
C ASN A 117 16.76 -34.58 7.37
N GLY A 118 15.93 -35.26 6.59
CA GLY A 118 15.02 -36.32 7.06
C GLY A 118 13.77 -35.82 7.80
N ILE A 119 13.53 -34.50 7.82
CA ILE A 119 12.32 -33.91 8.41
C ILE A 119 11.38 -33.45 7.29
N THR A 120 10.17 -34.00 7.27
CA THR A 120 9.11 -33.55 6.37
C THR A 120 8.29 -32.44 7.04
N VAL A 121 8.09 -31.33 6.33
CA VAL A 121 7.31 -30.18 6.79
C VAL A 121 6.05 -30.05 5.92
N ALA A 122 4.87 -30.11 6.54
CA ALA A 122 3.60 -29.89 5.85
C ALA A 122 3.26 -28.38 5.83
N VAL A 123 3.15 -27.80 4.64
CA VAL A 123 2.78 -26.40 4.43
C VAL A 123 1.34 -26.34 3.92
N LEU A 124 0.41 -25.86 4.76
CA LEU A 124 -1.01 -25.71 4.39
C LEU A 124 -1.25 -24.30 3.84
N ASP A 125 -1.13 -24.16 2.53
CA ASP A 125 -1.30 -22.89 1.81
C ASP A 125 -2.07 -23.15 0.50
N THR A 126 -1.91 -22.25 -0.46
CA THR A 126 -2.52 -22.25 -1.79
C THR A 126 -1.84 -23.19 -2.78
N GLY A 127 -0.69 -23.76 -2.42
CA GLY A 127 0.12 -24.66 -3.24
C GLY A 127 1.60 -24.29 -3.25
N VAL A 128 2.39 -24.97 -4.08
CA VAL A 128 3.82 -24.69 -4.31
C VAL A 128 4.14 -24.95 -5.79
N ASP A 129 5.06 -24.16 -6.37
CA ASP A 129 5.63 -24.48 -7.68
C ASP A 129 6.64 -25.62 -7.53
N ILE A 130 6.21 -26.82 -7.91
CA ILE A 130 7.01 -28.05 -7.79
C ILE A 130 8.24 -28.08 -8.71
N ASN A 131 8.30 -27.21 -9.72
CA ASN A 131 9.41 -27.15 -10.67
C ASN A 131 10.39 -26.00 -10.37
N HIS A 132 10.20 -25.29 -9.25
CA HIS A 132 11.10 -24.21 -8.88
C HIS A 132 12.51 -24.75 -8.56
N PRO A 133 13.59 -24.20 -9.15
CA PRO A 133 14.95 -24.77 -9.03
C PRO A 133 15.45 -24.88 -7.58
N ASP A 134 15.06 -23.95 -6.71
CA ASP A 134 15.47 -23.97 -5.30
C ASP A 134 14.62 -24.90 -4.41
N LEU A 135 13.49 -25.40 -4.91
CA LEU A 135 12.54 -26.22 -4.13
C LEU A 135 12.45 -27.66 -4.61
N VAL A 136 12.65 -27.91 -5.91
CA VAL A 136 12.39 -29.21 -6.57
C VAL A 136 13.06 -30.39 -5.87
N ASN A 137 14.26 -30.22 -5.33
CA ASN A 137 14.99 -31.27 -4.63
C ASN A 137 14.49 -31.53 -3.19
N ASN A 138 13.61 -30.68 -2.68
CA ASN A 138 13.05 -30.72 -1.32
C ASN A 138 11.53 -31.02 -1.33
N ILE A 139 10.91 -31.22 -2.50
CA ILE A 139 9.50 -31.60 -2.60
C ILE A 139 9.33 -33.11 -2.37
N ASP A 140 8.50 -33.46 -1.40
CA ASP A 140 8.04 -34.83 -1.18
C ASP A 140 6.78 -35.10 -2.00
N PHE A 141 6.96 -35.69 -3.19
CA PHE A 141 5.85 -35.98 -4.11
C PHE A 141 4.91 -37.09 -3.62
N GLU A 142 5.32 -37.95 -2.69
CA GLU A 142 4.45 -38.98 -2.14
C GLU A 142 3.41 -38.39 -1.19
N HIS A 143 3.79 -37.33 -0.47
CA HIS A 143 2.98 -36.66 0.53
C HIS A 143 2.45 -35.28 0.09
N CYS A 144 2.63 -34.92 -1.19
CA CYS A 144 2.08 -33.69 -1.74
C CYS A 144 0.59 -33.85 -2.08
N VAL A 145 -0.28 -33.13 -1.37
CA VAL A 145 -1.74 -33.21 -1.53
C VAL A 145 -2.30 -31.82 -1.78
N ALA A 146 -2.86 -31.59 -2.98
CA ALA A 146 -3.74 -30.45 -3.22
C ALA A 146 -5.17 -30.84 -2.78
N PHE A 147 -5.96 -29.88 -2.28
CA PHE A 147 -7.33 -30.11 -1.80
C PHE A 147 -8.19 -30.92 -2.81
N GLY A 148 -8.23 -32.24 -2.64
CA GLY A 148 -9.00 -33.16 -3.48
C GLY A 148 -8.33 -33.68 -4.75
N TYR A 149 -7.07 -33.32 -5.05
CA TYR A 149 -6.35 -33.81 -6.24
C TYR A 149 -4.95 -34.32 -5.90
N ARG A 150 -4.57 -35.46 -6.49
CA ARG A 150 -3.21 -36.05 -6.42
C ARG A 150 -2.25 -35.37 -7.40
N SER A 151 -2.28 -34.04 -7.45
CA SER A 151 -1.41 -33.27 -8.32
C SER A 151 -1.10 -31.95 -7.63
N CYS A 152 0.08 -31.92 -7.06
CA CYS A 152 0.97 -30.78 -7.18
C CYS A 152 1.64 -30.91 -8.56
#